data_AF-C6KWK8-F1
#
_entry.id   AF-C6KWK8-F1
#
_cell.length_a   1.000
_cell.length_b   1.000
_cell.length_c   1.000
_cell.angle_alpha   90.00
_cell.angle_beta   90.00
_cell.angle_gamma   90.00
#
_symmetry.space_group_name_H-M   'P 1'
#
loop_
_entity.id
_entity.type
_entity.pdbx_description
1 polymer ?
#
loop_
_entity_poly.entity_id
_entity_poly.type
_entity_poly.pdbx_seq_one_letter_code
_entity_poly.pdbx_strand_id
1 'polypeptide(L)'
;SSAATESKWNVSIRQLISGENPLDVLAVQEAGTLPSTAVMTPRQVQPVGVGIPIHEYEWNLGSSSRPNSVFIYYSRVDVGANRVNMAIVSRVQADEVIVLPPPTVASRPIIGIRIGNDVFFSIHALATGGNDAGAIVSAVDMHFRNMPQVNWMIMGDFNRAPGDLVPLLDADLRSRINIVAPYSSTQTSGRRVIDYAVTGNSNQSTLYTPPSILAILAAAGLRSFLASD
;
A
#
# COMPACT_ATOMS: atom_id res chain seq x y z
N SER A 1 -3.26 1.80 23.74
CA SER A 1 -2.63 2.03 22.41
C SER A 1 -1.83 0.82 21.88
N SER A 2 -2.21 -0.43 22.19
CA SER A 2 -1.80 -1.64 21.43
C SER A 2 -3.05 -2.47 21.12
N ALA A 3 -3.92 -2.65 22.13
CA ALA A 3 -5.25 -3.27 21.99
C ALA A 3 -6.15 -2.62 20.91
N ALA A 4 -6.08 -1.29 20.73
CA ALA A 4 -6.85 -0.61 19.68
C ALA A 4 -6.34 -0.96 18.27
N THR A 5 -5.03 -1.17 18.11
CA THR A 5 -4.43 -1.60 16.83
C THR A 5 -4.71 -3.08 16.58
N GLU A 6 -4.54 -3.92 17.60
CA GLU A 6 -4.92 -5.35 17.55
C GLU A 6 -6.39 -5.51 17.12
N SER A 7 -7.29 -4.65 17.61
CA SER A 7 -8.70 -4.62 17.22
C SER A 7 -8.89 -4.23 15.75
N LYS A 8 -8.21 -3.18 15.26
CA LYS A 8 -8.26 -2.77 13.85
C LYS A 8 -7.81 -3.89 12.91
N TRP A 9 -6.74 -4.60 13.25
CA TRP A 9 -6.28 -5.73 12.45
C TRP A 9 -7.26 -6.90 12.48
N ASN A 10 -7.63 -7.37 13.67
CA ASN A 10 -8.46 -8.56 13.83
C ASN A 10 -9.91 -8.37 13.36
N VAL A 11 -10.40 -7.14 13.28
CA VAL A 11 -11.74 -6.82 12.79
C VAL A 11 -11.68 -6.33 11.34
N SER A 12 -11.20 -5.11 11.13
CA SER A 12 -11.32 -4.43 9.83
C SER A 12 -10.43 -5.08 8.77
N ILE A 13 -9.13 -5.24 9.02
CA ILE A 13 -8.21 -5.80 8.02
C ILE A 13 -8.57 -7.25 7.71
N ARG A 14 -8.92 -8.05 8.73
CA ARG A 14 -9.40 -9.42 8.53
C ARG A 14 -10.62 -9.47 7.61
N GLN A 15 -11.63 -8.63 7.83
CA GLN A 15 -12.83 -8.60 6.99
C GLN A 15 -12.52 -8.23 5.53
N LEU A 16 -11.60 -7.29 5.29
CA LEU A 16 -11.20 -6.92 3.93
C LEU A 16 -10.49 -8.06 3.19
N ILE A 17 -9.80 -8.94 3.92
CA ILE A 17 -8.96 -9.98 3.33
C ILE A 17 -9.63 -11.36 3.37
N SER A 18 -10.67 -11.59 4.19
CA SER A 18 -11.35 -12.89 4.28
C SER A 18 -12.87 -12.82 4.18
N GLY A 19 -13.45 -11.65 3.90
CA GLY A 19 -14.89 -11.46 3.74
C GLY A 19 -15.45 -11.97 2.41
N GLU A 20 -16.68 -11.57 2.07
CA GLU A 20 -17.40 -12.05 0.88
C GLU A 20 -16.73 -11.69 -0.46
N ASN A 21 -16.06 -10.53 -0.52
CA ASN A 21 -15.29 -10.07 -1.68
C ASN A 21 -13.89 -9.70 -1.22
N PRO A 22 -13.04 -10.70 -0.93
CA PRO A 22 -11.78 -10.45 -0.28
C PRO A 22 -10.77 -9.83 -1.23
N LEU A 23 -9.99 -8.88 -0.73
CA LEU A 23 -8.88 -8.28 -1.44
C LEU A 23 -7.70 -9.26 -1.48
N ASP A 24 -7.04 -9.34 -2.64
CA ASP A 24 -5.84 -10.16 -2.81
C ASP A 24 -4.59 -9.47 -2.26
N VAL A 25 -4.52 -8.15 -2.41
CA VAL A 25 -3.45 -7.29 -1.90
C VAL A 25 -4.06 -6.07 -1.22
N LEU A 26 -3.58 -5.74 -0.01
CA LEU A 26 -4.01 -4.59 0.77
C LEU A 26 -2.80 -3.78 1.24
N ALA A 27 -2.74 -2.50 0.86
CA ALA A 27 -1.80 -1.55 1.44
C ALA A 27 -2.36 -0.96 2.75
N VAL A 28 -1.54 -0.93 3.80
CA VAL A 28 -1.92 -0.40 5.12
C VAL A 28 -0.92 0.68 5.54
N GLN A 29 -1.42 1.89 5.76
CA GLN A 29 -0.68 3.02 6.34
C GLN A 29 -1.03 3.14 7.83
N GLU A 30 -0.11 3.71 8.60
CA GLU A 30 -0.23 3.80 10.07
C GLU A 30 -0.57 2.44 10.72
N ALA A 31 0.10 1.40 10.23
CA ALA A 31 -0.17 0.00 10.54
C ALA A 31 -0.03 -0.35 12.04
N GLY A 32 0.59 0.54 12.82
CA GLY A 32 0.84 0.34 14.24
C GLY A 32 1.63 -0.94 14.49
N THR A 33 1.18 -1.77 15.44
CA THR A 33 1.73 -3.10 15.70
C THR A 33 0.90 -4.16 14.96
N LEU A 34 1.59 -5.15 14.38
CA LEU A 34 0.93 -6.32 13.77
C LEU A 34 0.11 -7.14 14.79
N PRO A 35 -0.84 -7.98 14.32
CA PRO A 35 -1.52 -8.95 15.16
C PRO A 35 -0.54 -9.79 15.96
N SER A 36 -0.87 -10.04 17.23
CA SER A 36 -0.08 -10.91 18.10
C SER A 36 0.11 -12.34 17.56
N THR A 37 -0.80 -12.78 16.68
CA THR A 37 -0.77 -14.09 16.03
C THR A 37 -0.02 -14.11 14.70
N ALA A 38 0.46 -12.98 14.20
CA ALA A 38 1.31 -12.94 13.00
C ALA A 38 2.72 -13.42 13.36
N VAL A 39 3.24 -14.41 12.63
CA VAL A 39 4.53 -15.05 12.91
C VAL A 39 5.52 -14.63 11.83
N MET A 40 6.69 -14.13 12.25
CA MET A 40 7.75 -13.77 11.30
C MET A 40 8.26 -15.04 10.60
N THR A 41 8.35 -14.99 9.28
CA THR A 41 8.90 -16.08 8.47
C THR A 41 10.43 -16.08 8.55
N PRO A 42 11.12 -17.19 8.21
CA PRO A 42 12.59 -17.20 8.13
C PRO A 42 13.13 -16.47 6.89
N ARG A 43 12.27 -16.01 5.96
CA ARG A 43 12.68 -15.39 4.70
C ARG A 43 13.31 -14.02 4.96
N GLN A 44 14.57 -13.86 4.55
CA GLN A 44 15.25 -12.56 4.55
C GLN A 44 14.81 -11.77 3.32
N VAL A 45 13.98 -10.76 3.54
CA VAL A 45 13.39 -9.94 2.46
C VAL A 45 13.90 -8.50 2.42
N GLN A 46 14.74 -8.10 3.38
CA GLN A 46 15.29 -6.76 3.41
C GLN A 46 16.24 -6.55 2.21
N PRO A 47 15.98 -5.55 1.34
CA PRO A 47 16.85 -5.29 0.21
C PRO A 47 18.26 -4.88 0.67
N VAL A 48 19.27 -5.47 0.03
CA VAL A 48 20.68 -5.20 0.35
C VAL A 48 21.01 -3.73 0.07
N GLY A 49 21.70 -3.07 1.00
CA GLY A 49 22.09 -1.67 0.87
C GLY A 49 20.98 -0.66 1.20
N VAL A 50 19.76 -1.13 1.50
CA VAL A 50 18.64 -0.29 1.92
C VAL A 50 18.47 -0.40 3.44
N GLY A 51 18.82 0.66 4.16
CA GLY A 51 18.77 0.73 5.63
C GLY A 51 17.37 0.83 6.23
N ILE A 52 16.32 0.47 5.48
CA ILE A 52 14.93 0.54 5.90
C ILE A 52 14.46 -0.88 6.26
N PRO A 53 14.02 -1.12 7.51
CA PRO A 53 13.64 -2.45 7.95
C PRO A 53 12.35 -2.89 7.25
N ILE A 54 12.35 -4.11 6.71
CA ILE A 54 11.16 -4.78 6.20
C ILE A 54 11.26 -6.28 6.47
N HIS A 55 10.18 -6.87 6.97
CA HIS A 55 10.13 -8.29 7.29
C HIS A 55 8.85 -8.92 6.75
N GLU A 56 8.91 -10.20 6.44
CA GLU A 56 7.77 -11.01 6.01
C GLU A 56 7.22 -11.80 7.21
N TYR A 57 5.91 -11.74 7.39
CA TYR A 57 5.17 -12.50 8.38
C TYR A 57 4.09 -13.34 7.70
N GLU A 58 3.72 -14.45 8.31
CA GLU A 58 2.53 -15.21 7.98
C GLU A 58 1.46 -14.98 9.06
N TRP A 59 0.22 -14.75 8.63
CA TRP A 59 -0.92 -14.58 9.53
C TRP A 59 -2.06 -15.51 9.14
N ASN A 60 -2.30 -16.53 9.98
CA ASN A 60 -3.41 -17.46 9.78
C ASN A 60 -4.74 -16.81 10.20
N LEU A 61 -5.60 -16.53 9.22
CA LEU A 61 -6.96 -16.02 9.41
C LEU A 61 -7.99 -17.12 9.69
N GLY A 62 -7.58 -18.38 9.64
CA GLY A 62 -8.43 -19.56 9.88
C GLY A 62 -8.22 -20.14 11.28
N SER A 63 -8.59 -21.41 11.43
CA SER A 63 -8.22 -22.23 12.58
C SER A 63 -6.95 -23.04 12.26
N SER A 64 -6.41 -23.72 13.26
CA SER A 64 -5.33 -24.70 13.04
C SER A 64 -5.76 -25.87 12.14
N SER A 65 -7.04 -26.27 12.20
CA SER A 65 -7.59 -27.39 11.42
C SER A 65 -8.06 -26.99 10.01
N ARG A 66 -8.26 -25.69 9.75
CA ARG A 66 -8.64 -25.13 8.45
C ARG A 66 -7.88 -23.81 8.25
N PRO A 67 -6.57 -23.88 7.95
CA PRO A 67 -5.74 -22.70 7.82
C PRO A 67 -6.18 -21.85 6.61
N ASN A 68 -6.08 -20.54 6.77
CA ASN A 68 -6.28 -19.54 5.71
C ASN A 68 -5.25 -18.43 5.92
N SER A 69 -4.01 -18.72 5.53
CA SER A 69 -2.88 -17.84 5.78
C SER A 69 -2.75 -16.76 4.71
N VAL A 70 -2.29 -15.59 5.16
CA VAL A 70 -1.85 -14.48 4.31
C VAL A 70 -0.46 -14.03 4.72
N PHE A 71 0.24 -13.37 3.82
CA PHE A 71 1.57 -12.80 4.06
C PHE A 71 1.45 -11.32 4.39
N ILE A 72 2.23 -10.86 5.37
CA ILE A 72 2.34 -9.45 5.74
C ILE A 72 3.79 -9.00 5.54
N TYR A 73 3.98 -8.01 4.69
CA TYR A 73 5.25 -7.32 4.48
C TYR A 73 5.22 -6.03 5.28
N TYR A 74 5.95 -6.01 6.39
CA TYR A 74 5.83 -4.96 7.40
C TYR A 74 7.13 -4.20 7.57
N SER A 75 7.04 -2.88 7.41
CA SER A 75 8.13 -1.95 7.63
C SER A 75 7.87 -1.10 8.87
N ARG A 76 8.75 -1.26 9.86
CA ARG A 76 8.72 -0.49 11.11
C ARG A 76 9.50 0.81 10.94
N VAL A 77 8.87 1.78 10.30
CA VAL A 77 9.45 3.09 9.98
C VAL A 77 9.64 3.95 11.24
N ASP A 78 8.70 3.87 12.20
CA ASP A 78 8.75 4.64 13.44
C ASP A 78 9.15 3.73 14.61
N VAL A 79 10.44 3.71 14.92
CA VAL A 79 10.99 2.91 16.04
C VAL A 79 10.63 3.47 17.42
N GLY A 80 10.15 4.70 17.50
CA GLY A 80 9.79 5.38 18.76
C GLY A 80 8.31 5.23 19.10
N ALA A 81 7.44 6.02 18.46
CA ALA A 81 6.03 6.07 18.79
C ALA A 81 5.20 4.94 18.13
N ASN A 82 5.80 4.20 17.19
CA ASN A 82 5.21 3.07 16.46
C ASN A 82 3.90 3.43 15.75
N ARG A 83 3.76 4.67 15.26
CA ARG A 83 2.50 5.16 14.63
C ARG A 83 2.55 5.14 13.12
N VAL A 84 3.72 5.36 12.54
CA VAL A 84 3.86 5.60 11.09
C VAL A 84 4.38 4.38 10.32
N ASN A 85 4.17 3.19 10.91
CA ASN A 85 4.56 1.94 10.27
C ASN A 85 3.69 1.66 9.04
N MET A 86 4.24 0.89 8.11
CA MET A 86 3.59 0.57 6.85
C MET A 86 3.57 -0.94 6.65
N ALA A 87 2.50 -1.43 6.03
CA ALA A 87 2.39 -2.83 5.66
C ALA A 87 1.78 -3.01 4.28
N ILE A 88 2.06 -4.17 3.68
CA ILE A 88 1.30 -4.75 2.58
C ILE A 88 0.87 -6.15 3.02
N VAL A 89 -0.42 -6.45 2.95
CA VAL A 89 -0.95 -7.80 3.16
C VAL A 89 -1.24 -8.42 1.80
N SER A 90 -0.86 -9.67 1.59
CA SER A 90 -1.05 -10.39 0.34
C SER A 90 -1.51 -11.82 0.58
N ARG A 91 -2.43 -12.32 -0.24
CA ARG A 91 -2.85 -13.74 -0.22
C ARG A 91 -1.76 -14.69 -0.71
N VAL A 92 -0.87 -14.20 -1.56
CA VAL A 92 0.20 -14.98 -2.17
C VAL A 92 1.54 -14.43 -1.68
N GLN A 93 2.50 -15.31 -1.44
CA GLN A 93 3.86 -14.90 -1.11
C GLN A 93 4.45 -14.12 -2.29
N ALA A 94 5.03 -12.96 -2.03
CA ALA A 94 5.67 -12.14 -3.05
C ALA A 94 6.92 -12.82 -3.61
N ASP A 95 7.15 -12.73 -4.91
CA ASP A 95 8.39 -13.17 -5.54
C ASP A 95 9.57 -12.30 -5.09
N GLU A 96 9.30 -11.01 -4.88
CA GLU A 96 10.30 -10.00 -4.51
C GLU A 96 9.69 -8.94 -3.59
N VAL A 97 10.49 -8.44 -2.66
CA VAL A 97 10.16 -7.29 -1.82
C VAL A 97 11.04 -6.13 -2.25
N ILE A 98 10.40 -4.98 -2.51
CA ILE A 98 11.03 -3.79 -3.05
C ILE A 98 10.91 -2.68 -2.01
N VAL A 99 12.02 -2.00 -1.74
CA VAL A 99 12.01 -0.80 -0.90
C VAL A 99 12.78 0.29 -1.64
N LEU A 100 12.07 1.35 -2.02
CA LEU A 100 12.70 2.52 -2.61
C LEU A 100 12.98 3.57 -1.51
N PRO A 101 14.13 4.26 -1.59
CA PRO A 101 14.46 5.28 -0.62
C PRO A 101 13.42 6.41 -0.63
N PRO A 102 13.18 7.06 0.52
CA PRO A 102 12.33 8.23 0.60
C PRO A 102 12.80 9.31 -0.38
N PRO A 103 11.91 9.97 -1.14
CA PRO A 103 12.31 11.05 -2.04
C PRO A 103 12.94 12.25 -1.33
N THR A 104 12.66 12.43 -0.04
CA THR A 104 13.25 13.47 0.82
C THR A 104 13.56 12.91 2.21
N VAL A 105 14.38 13.61 2.99
CA VAL A 105 14.68 13.23 4.39
C VAL A 105 13.45 13.18 5.31
N ALA A 106 12.39 13.91 4.97
CA ALA A 106 11.14 13.93 5.74
C ALA A 106 10.14 12.87 5.24
N SER A 107 10.32 12.36 4.02
CA SER A 107 9.42 11.39 3.40
C SER A 107 9.53 10.03 4.08
N ARG A 108 8.44 9.26 3.99
CA ARG A 108 8.45 7.84 4.36
C ARG A 108 8.99 7.00 3.20
N PRO A 109 9.49 5.78 3.47
CA PRO A 109 9.92 4.88 2.42
C PRO A 109 8.75 4.42 1.55
N ILE A 110 9.05 4.03 0.33
CA ILE A 110 8.11 3.39 -0.59
C ILE A 110 8.36 1.90 -0.51
N ILE A 111 7.40 1.15 0.02
CA ILE A 111 7.52 -0.32 0.13
C ILE A 111 6.64 -0.98 -0.91
N GLY A 112 7.10 -2.07 -1.49
CA GLY A 112 6.36 -2.79 -2.52
C GLY A 112 6.65 -4.28 -2.53
N ILE A 113 5.77 -5.01 -3.18
CA ILE A 113 5.91 -6.43 -3.45
C ILE A 113 5.67 -6.72 -4.92
N ARG A 114 6.41 -7.68 -5.48
CA ARG A 114 6.18 -8.19 -6.83
C ARG A 114 5.54 -9.57 -6.78
N ILE A 115 4.53 -9.77 -7.60
CA ILE A 115 3.87 -11.06 -7.85
C ILE A 115 3.80 -11.22 -9.37
N GLY A 116 4.60 -12.13 -9.92
CA GLY A 116 4.82 -12.25 -11.36
C GLY A 116 5.40 -10.97 -11.95
N ASN A 117 4.64 -10.36 -12.88
CA ASN A 117 4.99 -9.11 -13.56
C ASN A 117 4.31 -7.87 -12.97
N ASP A 118 3.53 -8.04 -11.90
CA ASP A 118 2.78 -6.94 -11.29
C ASP A 118 3.40 -6.58 -9.94
N VAL A 119 3.57 -5.27 -9.71
CA VAL A 119 4.17 -4.73 -8.50
C VAL A 119 3.17 -3.85 -7.77
N PHE A 120 3.01 -4.09 -6.48
CA PHE A 120 2.07 -3.37 -5.62
C PHE A 120 2.84 -2.63 -4.55
N PHE A 121 2.72 -1.30 -4.53
CA PHE A 121 3.35 -0.43 -3.54
C PHE A 121 2.35 0.10 -2.52
N SER A 122 2.83 0.27 -1.29
CA SER A 122 2.18 1.05 -0.24
C SER A 122 2.98 2.33 -0.03
N ILE A 123 2.28 3.48 -0.01
CA ILE A 123 2.86 4.80 0.25
C ILE A 123 2.06 5.55 1.31
N HIS A 124 2.71 6.52 1.96
CA HIS A 124 2.06 7.46 2.86
C HIS A 124 2.76 8.82 2.70
N ALA A 125 2.32 9.62 1.73
CA ALA A 125 2.90 10.91 1.42
C ALA A 125 2.80 11.89 2.61
N LEU A 126 3.61 12.94 2.61
CA LEU A 126 3.67 13.92 3.70
C LEU A 126 2.30 14.55 3.98
N ALA A 127 1.92 14.63 5.25
CA ALA A 127 0.65 15.22 5.69
C ALA A 127 0.51 16.73 5.33
N THR A 128 1.60 17.39 4.97
CA THR A 128 1.64 18.79 4.52
C THR A 128 1.23 18.94 3.05
N GLY A 129 0.09 18.34 2.68
CA GLY A 129 -0.48 18.42 1.32
C GLY A 129 0.17 17.50 0.29
N GLY A 130 0.84 16.44 0.72
CA GLY A 130 1.43 15.44 -0.17
C GLY A 130 2.46 16.02 -1.12
N ASN A 131 3.32 16.93 -0.65
CA ASN A 131 4.28 17.64 -1.52
C ASN A 131 5.31 16.71 -2.16
N ASP A 132 5.54 15.53 -1.59
CA ASP A 132 6.41 14.48 -2.11
C ASP A 132 5.68 13.47 -3.02
N ALA A 133 4.36 13.58 -3.17
CA ALA A 133 3.55 12.62 -3.94
C ALA A 133 4.00 12.49 -5.41
N GLY A 134 4.36 13.59 -6.07
CA GLY A 134 4.89 13.55 -7.43
C GLY A 134 6.22 12.81 -7.50
N ALA A 135 7.12 13.09 -6.57
CA ALA A 135 8.44 12.45 -6.50
C ALA A 135 8.34 10.95 -6.17
N ILE A 136 7.35 10.54 -5.38
CA ILE A 136 7.03 9.12 -5.13
C ILE A 136 6.69 8.41 -6.45
N VAL A 137 5.77 8.96 -7.25
CA VAL A 137 5.37 8.34 -8.53
C VAL A 137 6.57 8.30 -9.50
N SER A 138 7.33 9.39 -9.59
CA SER A 138 8.54 9.43 -10.44
C SER A 138 9.62 8.43 -10.00
N ALA A 139 9.77 8.18 -8.69
CA ALA A 139 10.73 7.20 -8.20
C ALA A 139 10.36 5.77 -8.60
N VAL A 140 9.06 5.41 -8.53
CA VAL A 140 8.56 4.11 -9.00
C VAL A 140 8.72 3.98 -10.52
N ASP A 141 8.35 5.02 -11.28
CA ASP A 141 8.56 5.04 -12.73
C ASP A 141 10.01 4.75 -13.09
N MET A 142 10.93 5.53 -12.49
CA MET A 142 12.37 5.45 -12.75
C MET A 142 12.93 4.07 -12.43
N HIS A 143 12.49 3.45 -11.34
CA HIS A 143 12.94 2.13 -10.93
C HIS A 143 12.67 1.05 -11.99
N PHE A 144 11.53 1.12 -12.69
CA PHE A 144 11.15 0.13 -13.70
C PHE A 144 11.41 0.55 -15.15
N ARG A 145 12.11 1.66 -15.42
CA ARG A 145 12.35 2.16 -16.80
C ARG A 145 12.93 1.13 -17.76
N ASN A 146 13.75 0.22 -17.26
CA ASN A 146 14.37 -0.84 -18.06
C ASN A 146 13.64 -2.19 -17.94
N MET A 147 12.41 -2.21 -17.45
CA MET A 147 11.59 -3.40 -17.21
C MET A 147 10.20 -3.23 -17.84
N PRO A 148 10.09 -3.17 -19.19
CA PRO A 148 8.84 -2.85 -19.88
C PRO A 148 7.72 -3.88 -19.64
N GLN A 149 8.07 -5.10 -19.21
CA GLN A 149 7.12 -6.15 -18.86
C GLN A 149 6.44 -5.92 -17.50
N VAL A 150 6.93 -5.00 -16.67
CA VAL A 150 6.43 -4.78 -15.31
C VAL A 150 5.33 -3.73 -15.30
N ASN A 151 4.16 -4.12 -14.80
CA ASN A 151 3.14 -3.16 -14.41
C ASN A 151 3.28 -2.87 -12.91
N TRP A 152 2.96 -1.64 -12.53
CA TRP A 152 3.02 -1.25 -11.14
C TRP A 152 1.75 -0.50 -10.73
N MET A 153 1.40 -0.66 -9.45
CA MET A 153 0.31 0.02 -8.78
C MET A 153 0.83 0.61 -7.48
N ILE A 154 0.63 1.90 -7.29
CA ILE A 154 0.94 2.62 -6.06
C ILE A 154 -0.36 2.87 -5.32
N MET A 155 -0.51 2.33 -4.12
CA MET A 155 -1.70 2.48 -3.28
C MET A 155 -1.35 3.20 -1.98
N GLY A 156 -2.25 4.04 -1.49
CA GLY A 156 -2.16 4.56 -0.13
C GLY A 156 -2.65 6.00 -0.01
N ASP A 157 -2.21 6.64 1.08
CA ASP A 157 -2.55 8.02 1.38
C ASP A 157 -1.57 8.97 0.69
N PHE A 158 -2.03 9.62 -0.38
CA PHE A 158 -1.28 10.63 -1.12
C PHE A 158 -1.35 12.02 -0.46
N ASN A 159 -2.16 12.22 0.59
CA ASN A 159 -2.39 13.48 1.30
C ASN A 159 -2.70 14.67 0.36
N ARG A 160 -3.24 14.37 -0.81
CA ARG A 160 -3.46 15.29 -1.93
C ARG A 160 -4.62 14.79 -2.78
N ALA A 161 -5.38 15.69 -3.42
CA ALA A 161 -6.45 15.24 -4.31
C ALA A 161 -5.89 14.68 -5.63
N PRO A 162 -6.55 13.71 -6.27
CA PRO A 162 -6.14 13.14 -7.56
C PRO A 162 -5.81 14.19 -8.63
N GLY A 163 -6.65 15.21 -8.79
CA GLY A 163 -6.45 16.28 -9.76
C GLY A 163 -5.24 17.16 -9.47
N ASP A 164 -4.83 17.26 -8.20
CA ASP A 164 -3.70 18.07 -7.76
C ASP A 164 -2.36 17.31 -7.84
N LEU A 165 -2.40 15.99 -8.04
CA LEU A 165 -1.22 15.16 -8.31
C LEU A 165 -0.70 15.38 -9.73
N VAL A 166 -1.60 15.46 -10.71
CA VAL A 166 -1.25 15.52 -12.14
C VAL A 166 -0.26 16.66 -12.45
N PRO A 167 -0.43 17.89 -11.96
CA PRO A 167 0.51 18.98 -12.23
C PRO A 167 1.94 18.74 -11.72
N LEU A 168 2.13 17.82 -10.76
CA LEU A 168 3.46 17.50 -10.20
C LEU A 168 4.28 16.55 -11.08
N LEU A 169 3.64 15.86 -12.02
CA LEU A 169 4.28 14.86 -12.87
C LEU A 169 4.73 15.49 -14.18
N ASP A 170 5.81 15.01 -14.81
CA ASP A 170 6.14 15.43 -16.17
C ASP A 170 5.16 14.86 -17.21
N ALA A 171 5.14 15.44 -18.41
CA ALA A 171 4.17 15.07 -19.44
C ALA A 171 4.34 13.62 -19.95
N ASP A 172 5.58 13.12 -20.00
CA ASP A 172 5.86 11.73 -20.42
C ASP A 172 5.24 10.74 -19.42
N LEU A 173 5.53 10.92 -18.14
CA LEU A 173 5.01 10.08 -17.07
C LEU A 173 3.48 10.14 -16.99
N ARG A 174 2.87 11.32 -17.15
CA ARG A 174 1.40 11.46 -17.18
C ARG A 174 0.75 10.58 -18.26
N SER A 175 1.42 10.38 -19.39
CA SER A 175 0.89 9.56 -20.50
C SER A 175 0.96 8.05 -20.24
N ARG A 176 1.68 7.63 -19.19
CA ARG A 176 1.97 6.22 -18.87
C ARG A 176 1.38 5.77 -17.54
N ILE A 177 0.47 6.58 -16.97
CA ILE A 177 -0.23 6.27 -15.73
C ILE A 177 -1.74 6.42 -15.88
N ASN A 178 -2.46 5.85 -14.93
CA ASN A 178 -3.87 6.08 -14.71
C ASN A 178 -4.12 6.27 -13.20
N ILE A 179 -4.95 7.24 -12.84
CA ILE A 179 -5.33 7.48 -11.44
C ILE A 179 -6.67 6.80 -11.17
N VAL A 180 -6.69 5.95 -10.15
CA VAL A 180 -7.83 5.13 -9.75
C VAL A 180 -8.29 5.59 -8.38
N ALA A 181 -9.34 6.40 -8.34
CA ALA A 181 -9.81 7.06 -7.12
C ALA A 181 -11.34 6.92 -6.94
N PRO A 182 -11.84 6.82 -5.70
CA PRO A 182 -13.27 6.82 -5.43
C PRO A 182 -13.88 8.22 -5.62
N TYR A 183 -15.20 8.26 -5.86
CA TYR A 183 -15.95 9.52 -5.98
C TYR A 183 -16.31 10.16 -4.63
N SER A 184 -16.17 9.41 -3.53
CA SER A 184 -16.51 9.85 -2.17
C SER A 184 -15.27 10.10 -1.33
N SER A 185 -15.38 11.04 -0.38
CA SER A 185 -14.33 11.32 0.61
C SER A 185 -13.77 10.07 1.26
N THR A 186 -12.45 10.00 1.38
CA THR A 186 -11.73 8.85 1.96
C THR A 186 -11.29 9.09 3.40
N GLN A 187 -11.28 10.36 3.82
CA GLN A 187 -11.07 10.76 5.22
C GLN A 187 -12.35 11.29 5.88
N THR A 188 -12.40 11.23 7.22
CA THR A 188 -13.50 11.74 8.04
C THR A 188 -13.44 13.26 8.24
N SER A 189 -12.23 13.81 8.29
CA SER A 189 -11.96 15.24 8.31
C SER A 189 -11.83 15.79 6.89
N GLY A 190 -12.17 17.05 6.64
CA GLY A 190 -11.84 17.74 5.38
C GLY A 190 -12.65 17.36 4.12
N ARG A 191 -13.40 16.25 4.12
CA ARG A 191 -14.23 15.79 2.97
C ARG A 191 -13.45 15.70 1.65
N ARG A 192 -12.26 15.06 1.64
CA ARG A 192 -11.38 14.94 0.47
C ARG A 192 -11.11 13.47 0.11
N VAL A 193 -10.78 13.25 -1.15
CA VAL A 193 -10.22 12.00 -1.65
C VAL A 193 -8.70 12.13 -1.61
N ILE A 194 -8.06 11.43 -0.68
CA ILE A 194 -6.60 11.41 -0.53
C ILE A 194 -6.03 9.98 -0.54
N ASP A 195 -6.89 8.99 -0.32
CA ASP A 195 -6.56 7.57 -0.42
C ASP A 195 -7.02 7.05 -1.78
N TYR A 196 -6.07 6.71 -2.64
CA TYR A 196 -6.35 6.22 -3.99
C TYR A 196 -5.17 5.41 -4.52
N ALA A 197 -5.27 4.97 -5.77
CA ALA A 197 -4.20 4.28 -6.46
C ALA A 197 -3.75 5.00 -7.72
N VAL A 198 -2.47 4.81 -8.07
CA VAL A 198 -1.90 5.18 -9.37
C VAL A 198 -1.36 3.91 -10.01
N THR A 199 -1.85 3.56 -11.19
CA THR A 199 -1.37 2.41 -11.95
C THR A 199 -0.53 2.89 -13.11
N GLY A 200 0.52 2.16 -13.49
CA GLY A 200 1.36 2.55 -14.61
C GLY A 200 2.22 1.41 -15.13
N ASN A 201 2.93 1.73 -16.21
CA ASN A 201 3.98 0.90 -16.79
C ASN A 201 5.12 1.83 -17.26
N SER A 202 6.36 1.45 -16.97
CA SER A 202 7.52 2.30 -17.25
C SER A 202 8.02 2.26 -18.70
N ASN A 203 7.33 1.51 -19.58
CA ASN A 203 7.66 1.39 -20.99
C ASN A 203 7.34 2.69 -21.76
N GLN A 204 8.37 3.34 -22.30
CA GLN A 204 8.25 4.56 -23.08
C GLN A 204 7.97 4.31 -24.57
N SER A 205 8.02 3.05 -25.03
CA SER A 205 7.81 2.70 -26.44
C SER A 205 6.35 2.40 -26.81
N THR A 206 5.49 2.21 -25.82
CA THR A 206 4.08 1.84 -26.02
C THR A 206 3.17 2.64 -25.12
N LEU A 207 1.96 2.96 -25.60
CA LEU A 207 0.93 3.57 -24.77
C LEU A 207 0.50 2.60 -23.66
N TYR A 208 0.44 3.10 -22.43
CA TYR A 208 -0.08 2.33 -21.31
C TYR A 208 -1.59 2.14 -21.46
N THR A 209 -2.03 0.88 -21.45
CA THR A 209 -3.44 0.52 -21.41
C THR A 209 -3.77 0.03 -20.01
N PRO A 210 -4.43 0.84 -19.17
CA PRO A 210 -4.71 0.44 -17.80
C PRO A 210 -5.66 -0.77 -17.80
N PRO A 211 -5.44 -1.76 -16.93
CA PRO A 211 -6.44 -2.81 -16.72
C PRO A 211 -7.72 -2.20 -16.14
N SER A 212 -8.86 -2.86 -16.39
CA SER A 212 -10.13 -2.45 -15.79
C SER A 212 -10.10 -2.73 -14.29
N ILE A 213 -9.71 -1.71 -13.52
CA ILE A 213 -9.67 -1.78 -12.06
C ILE A 213 -10.86 -1.02 -11.50
N LEU A 214 -11.67 -1.70 -10.70
CA LEU A 214 -12.66 -1.04 -9.85
C LEU A 214 -11.97 -0.65 -8.53
N ALA A 215 -11.91 0.66 -8.27
CA ALA A 215 -11.49 1.17 -6.97
C ALA A 215 -12.60 0.90 -5.94
N ILE A 216 -12.48 -0.17 -5.16
CA ILE A 216 -13.39 -0.40 -4.04
C ILE A 216 -12.75 0.22 -2.79
N LEU A 217 -13.36 1.30 -2.30
CA LEU A 217 -12.92 1.96 -1.08
C LEU A 217 -13.22 1.06 0.12
N ALA A 218 -12.16 0.63 0.78
CA ALA A 218 -12.20 0.10 2.12
C ALA A 218 -11.60 1.13 3.08
N ALA A 219 -12.32 2.24 3.32
CA ALA A 219 -11.99 3.06 4.47
C ALA A 219 -12.16 2.14 5.70
N ALA A 220 -11.08 1.88 6.44
CA ALA A 220 -11.15 1.11 7.68
C ALA A 220 -12.06 1.84 8.66
N GLY A 221 -13.34 1.47 8.57
CA GLY A 221 -14.49 2.21 9.04
C GLY A 221 -15.72 1.51 8.49
N LEU A 222 -15.95 0.27 8.96
CA LEU A 222 -17.26 -0.39 8.94
C LEU A 222 -18.34 0.65 9.26
N ARG A 223 -19.03 1.18 8.26
CA ARG A 223 -20.15 2.12 8.46
C ARG A 223 -21.49 1.42 8.66
N SER A 224 -21.55 0.10 8.84
CA SER A 224 -22.82 -0.64 8.89
C SER A 224 -22.99 -1.70 9.98
N PHE A 225 -22.02 -1.93 10.88
CA PHE A 225 -22.20 -2.85 12.02
C PHE A 225 -22.15 -2.19 13.41
N LEU A 226 -22.14 -0.85 13.48
CA LEU A 226 -22.29 -0.08 14.74
C LEU A 226 -23.64 0.65 14.85
N ALA A 227 -24.63 0.20 14.08
CA ALA A 227 -26.04 0.43 14.40
C ALA A 227 -26.66 -0.92 14.76
N SER A 228 -26.30 -1.44 15.94
CA SER A 228 -27.03 -2.45 16.67
C SER A 228 -26.64 -2.28 18.14
N ASP A 229 -27.56 -1.61 18.84
CA ASP A 229 -27.64 -1.14 20.23
C ASP A 229 -26.57 -0.15 20.74
#